data_AF-A0AAU7TM02-F1
#
_entry.id   AF-A0AAU7TM02-F1
#
_cell.length_a   1.000
_cell.length_b   1.000
_cell.length_c   1.000
_cell.angle_alpha   90.00
_cell.angle_beta   90.00
_cell.angle_gamma   90.00
#
_symmetry.space_group_name_H-M   'P 1'
#
loop_
_entity.id
_entity.type
_entity.pdbx_description
1 polymer ?
#
loop_
_entity_poly.entity_id
_entity_poly.type
_entity_poly.pdbx_seq_one_letter_code
_entity_poly.pdbx_strand_id
1 'polypeptide(L)' 'MTIKVRLSGEPDEIARLVKQLRQQFEVAGTERAYPNGGSFGVRVYLELRETQPDQITRRVHSERVHPNRKGLEP' A
#
# COMPACT_ATOMS: atom_id res chain seq x y z
N MET A 1 -15.00 4.31 6.61
CA MET A 1 -14.65 2.89 6.90
C MET A 1 -13.39 2.83 7.76
N THR A 2 -13.19 1.77 8.55
CA THR A 2 -11.95 1.56 9.34
C THR A 2 -11.29 0.24 8.96
N ILE A 3 -10.00 0.27 8.63
CA ILE A 3 -9.20 -0.89 8.20
C ILE A 3 -8.04 -1.10 9.16
N LYS A 4 -7.92 -2.30 9.73
CA LYS A 4 -6.74 -2.68 10.53
C LYS A 4 -5.69 -3.31 9.62
N VAL A 5 -4.46 -2.80 9.69
CA VAL A 5 -3.36 -3.20 8.81
C VAL A 5 -2.16 -3.68 9.62
N ARG A 6 -1.55 -4.78 9.18
CA ARG A 6 -0.24 -5.24 9.65
C ARG A 6 0.74 -5.15 8.50
N LEU A 7 1.82 -4.37 8.67
CA LEU A 7 2.90 -4.31 7.70
C LEU A 7 4.12 -5.05 8.25
N SER A 8 4.84 -5.75 7.38
CA SER A 8 6.09 -6.44 7.69
C SER A 8 7.07 -6.20 6.55
N GLY A 9 8.32 -5.86 6.87
CA GLY A 9 9.35 -5.55 5.89
C GLY A 9 10.55 -4.85 6.53
N GLU A 10 11.43 -4.29 5.71
CA GLU A 10 12.54 -3.50 6.23
C GLU A 10 12.05 -2.17 6.82
N PRO A 11 12.75 -1.59 7.82
CA PRO A 11 12.34 -0.33 8.45
C PRO A 11 12.09 0.80 7.45
N ASP A 12 12.97 0.95 6.46
CA ASP A 12 12.87 2.00 5.44
C ASP A 12 11.69 1.79 4.49
N GLU A 13 11.37 0.54 4.17
CA GLU A 13 10.21 0.19 3.34
C GLU A 13 8.91 0.50 4.06
N ILE A 14 8.83 0.15 5.35
CA ILE A 14 7.68 0.46 6.20
C ILE A 14 7.51 1.98 6.31
N ALA A 15 8.58 2.73 6.55
CA ALA A 15 8.51 4.19 6.62
C ALA A 15 7.98 4.81 5.31
N ARG A 16 8.46 4.33 4.16
CA ARG A 16 7.98 4.78 2.84
C ARG A 16 6.49 4.45 2.64
N LEU A 17 6.07 3.24 3.00
CA LEU A 17 4.68 2.82 2.82
C LEU A 17 3.72 3.58 3.75
N VAL A 18 4.10 3.78 5.03
CA VAL A 18 3.32 4.58 5.97
C VAL A 18 3.17 6.02 5.49
N LYS A 19 4.24 6.61 4.95
CA LYS A 19 4.20 7.95 4.35
C LYS A 19 3.19 8.04 3.21
N GLN A 20 3.11 7.03 2.34
CA GLN A 20 2.13 6.97 1.26
C GLN A 20 0.70 6.79 1.79
N LEU A 21 0.49 5.92 2.77
CA LEU A 21 -0.83 5.72 3.39
C LEU A 21 -1.38 7.00 4.01
N ARG A 22 -0.53 7.80 4.66
CA ARG A 22 -0.90 9.11 5.22
C ARG A 22 -1.40 10.13 4.19
N GLN A 23 -1.14 9.93 2.89
CA GLN A 23 -1.66 10.82 1.84
C GLN A 23 -3.12 10.54 1.50
N GLN A 24 -3.61 9.33 1.76
CA GLN A 24 -4.94 8.86 1.32
C GLN A 24 -5.85 8.52 2.51
N PHE A 25 -5.28 8.23 3.67
CA PHE A 25 -5.98 7.78 4.85
C PHE A 25 -5.55 8.59 6.07
N GLU A 26 -6.49 8.80 6.97
CA GLU A 26 -6.15 9.12 8.35
C GLU A 26 -5.55 7.87 8.98
N VAL A 27 -4.26 7.94 9.32
CA VAL A 27 -3.51 6.83 9.92
C VAL A 27 -3.47 7.02 11.43
N ALA A 28 -4.06 6.09 12.17
CA ALA A 28 -4.07 6.03 13.63
C ALA A 28 -3.34 4.78 14.14
N GLY A 29 -2.78 4.87 15.35
CA GLY A 29 -2.11 3.75 16.02
C GLY A 29 -0.67 4.05 16.45
N THR A 30 -0.10 3.15 17.23
CA THR A 30 1.31 3.22 17.64
C THR A 30 2.21 2.96 16.45
N GLU A 31 2.97 3.95 16.00
CA GLU A 31 4.08 3.80 15.03
C GLU A 31 5.27 2.98 15.57
N ARG A 32 5.03 2.20 16.62
CA ARG A 32 6.03 1.38 17.26
C ARG A 32 6.32 0.19 16.35
N ALA A 33 7.50 0.20 15.75
CA ALA A 33 8.05 -0.92 15.04
C ALA A 33 8.47 -2.01 16.03
N TYR A 34 8.04 -3.24 15.77
CA TYR A 34 8.44 -4.42 16.54
C TYR A 34 9.38 -5.26 15.69
N PRO A 35 10.56 -5.64 16.17
CA PRO A 35 11.44 -6.54 15.43
C PRO A 35 10.76 -7.89 15.22
N ASN A 36 10.96 -8.49 14.04
CA ASN A 36 10.48 -9.85 13.78
C ASN A 36 11.27 -10.85 14.63
N GLY A 37 10.57 -11.73 15.34
CA GLY A 37 11.22 -12.78 16.12
C GLY A 37 11.70 -13.88 15.18
N GLY A 38 13.02 -14.03 15.01
CA GLY A 38 13.62 -15.09 14.19
C GLY A 38 13.74 -14.78 12.68
N SER A 39 13.44 -13.55 12.25
CA SER A 39 13.67 -13.10 10.88
C SER A 39 14.09 -11.63 10.82
N PHE A 40 14.67 -11.21 9.71
CA PHE A 40 15.04 -9.81 9.47
C PHE A 40 13.80 -8.91 9.33
N GLY A 41 13.99 -7.62 9.59
CA GLY A 41 12.95 -6.59 9.46
C GLY A 41 12.08 -6.37 10.69
N VAL A 42 11.05 -5.53 10.51
CA VAL A 42 10.13 -5.10 11.56
C VAL A 42 8.67 -5.29 11.14
N ARG A 43 7.77 -5.24 12.12
CA ARG A 43 6.33 -5.21 11.92
C ARG A 43 5.69 -4.02 12.62
N VAL A 44 4.69 -3.42 11.98
CA VAL A 44 3.87 -2.34 12.55
C VAL A 44 2.39 -2.67 12.41
N TYR A 45 1.60 -2.17 13.36
CA TYR A 45 0.15 -2.33 13.38
C TYR A 45 -0.48 -0.93 13.30
N LEU A 46 -1.33 -0.74 12.31
CA LEU A 46 -1.94 0.55 11.99
C LEU A 46 -3.47 0.39 11.86
N GLU A 47 -4.18 1.47 12.15
CA GLU A 47 -5.57 1.65 11.81
C GLU A 47 -5.65 2.75 10.74
N LEU A 48 -6.29 2.43 9.61
CA LEU A 48 -6.55 3.38 8.53
C LEU A 48 -8.02 3.74 8.55
N ARG A 49 -8.32 5.03 8.49
CA ARG A 49 -9.67 5.55 8.28
C ARG A 49 -9.69 6.29 6.96
N GLU A 50 -10.78 6.11 6.23
CA GLU A 50 -11.00 6.91 5.02
C GLU A 50 -11.07 8.39 5.39
N THR A 51 -10.13 9.17 4.88
CA THR A 51 -10.28 10.62 4.84
C THR A 51 -11.40 10.87 3.83
N GLN A 52 -12.58 11.33 4.27
CA GLN A 52 -13.71 11.58 3.39
C GLN A 52 -13.24 12.44 2.19
N PRO A 53 -13.20 11.91 0.96
CA PRO A 53 -12.79 12.68 -0.18
C PRO A 53 -14.05 13.16 -0.88
N ASP A 54 -14.40 14.42 -0.71
CA ASP A 54 -15.33 15.06 -1.65
C ASP A 54 -14.69 15.17 -3.06
N GLN A 55 -13.40 14.88 -3.24
CA GLN A 55 -12.73 14.93 -4.55
C GLN A 55 -11.54 13.98 -4.70
N ILE A 56 -11.76 12.71 -5.04
CA ILE A 56 -10.79 11.94 -5.84
C ILE A 56 -11.55 11.15 -6.91
N THR A 57 -11.99 11.85 -7.96
CA THR A 57 -12.39 11.23 -9.22
C THR A 57 -11.14 10.64 -9.89
N ARG A 58 -10.72 9.45 -9.47
CA ARG A 58 -9.63 8.72 -10.13
C ARG A 58 -10.17 8.21 -11.48
N ARG A 59 -10.00 9.00 -12.55
CA ARG A 59 -10.18 8.53 -13.93
C ARG A 59 -9.22 7.37 -14.16
N VAL A 60 -9.74 6.15 -14.11
CA VAL A 60 -9.03 4.96 -14.54
C VAL A 60 -8.91 5.07 -16.06
N HIS A 61 -7.76 5.51 -16.55
CA HIS A 61 -7.43 5.39 -17.97
C HIS A 61 -6.97 3.96 -18.20
N SER A 62 -7.91 3.06 -18.50
CA SER A 62 -7.56 1.74 -18.99
C SER A 62 -7.01 1.91 -20.40
N GLU A 63 -5.69 1.89 -20.54
CA GLU A 63 -5.04 1.72 -21.84
C GLU A 63 -5.45 0.34 -22.38
N ARG A 64 -6.14 0.30 -23.52
CA ARG A 64 -6.47 -0.95 -24.20
C ARG A 64 -5.17 -1.54 -24.75
N VAL A 65 -4.58 -2.45 -23.99
CA VAL A 65 -3.48 -3.30 -24.48
C VAL A 65 -4.08 -4.22 -25.56
N HIS A 66 -3.83 -3.91 -26.83
CA HIS A 66 -4.09 -4.86 -27.91
C HIS A 66 -3.07 -6.01 -27.81
N PRO A 67 -3.48 -7.28 -27.70
CA PRO A 67 -2.55 -8.38 -27.81
C PRO A 67 -2.01 -8.42 -29.25
N ASN A 68 -0.75 -8.02 -29.42
CA ASN A 68 -0.03 -8.12 -30.68
C ASN A 68 0.23 -9.61 -30.97
N ARG A 69 -0.65 -10.25 -31.72
CA ARG A 69 -0.46 -11.62 -32.23
C ARG A 69 0.49 -11.55 -33.41
N LYS A 70 1.80 -11.64 -33.15
CA LYS A 70 2.81 -11.90 -34.18
C LYS A 70 3.75 -13.02 -33.74
N GLY A 71 3.76 -14.09 -34.54
CA GLY A 71 4.89 -14.99 -34.69
C GLY A 71 4.78 -16.30 -33.92
N LEU A 72 4.15 -17.29 -34.54
CA LEU A 72 4.50 -18.72 -34.41
C LEU A 72 3.97 -19.43 -35.67
N GLU A 73 4.76 -19.35 -36.73
CA GLU A 73 4.82 -20.32 -37.85
C GLU A 73 6.28 -20.78 -37.91
N PRO A 74 6.54 -22.06 -38.21
CA PRO A 74 6.39 -22.60 -39.58
C PRO A 74 5.47 -23.82 -39.70
#